data_AF-A0A8T5GMB3-F1
#
_entry.id   AF-A0A8T5GMB3-F1
#
_cell.length_a   1.000
_cell.length_b   1.000
_cell.length_c   1.000
_cell.angle_alpha   90.00
_cell.angle_beta   90.00
_cell.angle_gamma   90.00
#
_symmetry.space_group_name_H-M   'P 1'
#
loop_
_entity.id
_entity.type
_entity.pdbx_description
1 polymer ?
#
loop_
_entity_poly.entity_id
_entity_poly.type
_entity_poly.pdbx_seq_one_letter_code
_entity_poly.pdbx_strand_id
1 'polypeptide(L)'
;MTLHFAKTLPEALQSIGHNGEYHEFIVHENEIPLQEHMLNMMITQYGNSKWNVVDLLNAQYSHVLSDKFDLYNWLHYNENDEVSYFLNEAGSNTLNYSEFGAPHAFRIWLGTKGFVVGVQQNGQGFNAREIHEKRIKSNKGAAFTFFRNCKNIIFFDNADEARIVFMEYKL
;
A
#
# COMPACT_ATOMS: atom_id res chain seq x y z
N MET A 1 12.79 11.30 -7.64
CA MET A 1 11.43 11.77 -7.27
C MET A 1 10.72 10.55 -6.73
N THR A 2 10.17 10.61 -5.52
CA THR A 2 9.64 9.44 -4.83
C THR A 2 8.36 8.90 -5.47
N LEU A 3 7.50 9.79 -5.95
CA LEU A 3 6.26 9.47 -6.63
C LEU A 3 6.50 9.34 -8.14
N HIS A 4 6.18 8.20 -8.74
CA HIS A 4 6.38 7.91 -10.15
C HIS A 4 5.06 7.58 -10.84
N PHE A 5 4.62 8.44 -11.78
CA PHE A 5 3.37 8.24 -12.52
C PHE A 5 3.49 7.43 -13.81
N ALA A 6 4.71 7.25 -14.31
CA ALA A 6 4.99 6.49 -15.54
C ALA A 6 5.60 5.11 -15.26
N LYS A 7 6.02 4.86 -14.02
CA LYS A 7 6.64 3.60 -13.63
C LYS A 7 5.61 2.50 -13.59
N THR A 8 5.95 1.34 -14.13
CA THR A 8 5.04 0.20 -14.23
C THR A 8 5.44 -0.92 -13.26
N LEU A 9 4.48 -1.81 -12.96
CA LEU A 9 4.75 -2.99 -12.15
C LEU A 9 5.86 -3.88 -12.76
N PRO A 10 5.87 -4.22 -14.07
CA PRO A 10 6.96 -5.00 -14.67
C PRO A 10 8.35 -4.40 -14.44
N GLU A 11 8.50 -3.08 -14.57
CA GLU A 11 9.76 -2.38 -14.30
C GLU A 11 10.17 -2.50 -12.82
N ALA A 12 9.21 -2.38 -11.90
CA ALA A 12 9.46 -2.55 -10.46
C ALA A 12 9.88 -3.99 -10.14
N LEU A 13 9.19 -5.00 -10.71
CA LEU A 13 9.51 -6.42 -10.52
C LEU A 13 10.91 -6.76 -11.04
N GLN A 14 11.30 -6.22 -12.19
CA GLN A 14 12.66 -6.37 -12.70
C GLN A 14 13.69 -5.73 -11.75
N SER A 15 13.38 -4.54 -11.24
CA SER A 15 14.26 -3.75 -10.35
C SER A 15 14.54 -4.47 -9.02
N ILE A 16 13.54 -5.10 -8.41
CA ILE A 16 13.70 -5.88 -7.17
C ILE A 16 14.31 -7.28 -7.41
N GLY A 17 14.55 -7.68 -8.66
CA GLY A 17 15.00 -9.03 -8.99
C GLY A 17 13.99 -10.09 -8.55
N HIS A 18 12.72 -9.88 -8.92
CA HIS A 18 11.61 -10.77 -8.59
C HIS A 18 11.85 -12.18 -9.17
N ASN A 19 11.60 -13.19 -8.34
CA ASN A 19 11.82 -14.61 -8.66
C ASN A 19 10.52 -15.39 -8.93
N GLY A 20 9.39 -14.70 -9.05
CA GLY A 20 8.06 -15.31 -9.21
C GLY A 20 7.28 -15.48 -7.90
N GLU A 21 7.88 -15.18 -6.74
CA GLU A 21 7.19 -15.31 -5.45
C GLU A 21 6.20 -14.16 -5.19
N TYR A 22 4.92 -14.52 -5.17
CA TYR A 22 3.79 -13.60 -5.04
C TYR A 22 2.85 -14.05 -3.93
N HIS A 23 2.39 -13.08 -3.13
CA HIS A 23 1.44 -13.30 -2.05
C HIS A 23 0.29 -12.30 -2.15
N GLU A 24 -0.93 -12.76 -1.88
CA GLU A 24 -2.13 -11.93 -1.87
C GLU A 24 -2.91 -12.15 -0.57
N PHE A 25 -3.25 -11.04 0.10
CA PHE A 25 -4.09 -11.03 1.28
C PHE A 25 -5.39 -10.30 0.97
N ILE A 26 -6.45 -11.07 0.75
CA ILE A 26 -7.78 -10.55 0.41
C ILE A 26 -8.47 -10.06 1.70
N VAL A 27 -8.97 -8.83 1.65
CA VAL A 27 -9.72 -8.19 2.74
C VAL A 27 -11.21 -8.44 2.59
N HIS A 28 -11.73 -8.32 1.37
CA HIS A 28 -13.12 -8.64 1.06
C HIS A 28 -13.25 -9.07 -0.41
N GLU A 29 -14.03 -10.13 -0.67
CA GLU A 29 -14.27 -10.61 -2.04
C GLU A 29 -15.44 -9.91 -2.73
N ASN A 30 -16.43 -9.49 -1.94
CA ASN A 30 -17.70 -9.01 -2.45
C ASN A 30 -17.71 -7.49 -2.62
N GLU A 31 -18.18 -7.03 -3.78
CA GLU A 31 -18.53 -5.63 -4.08
C GLU A 31 -19.95 -5.30 -3.59
N ILE A 32 -20.24 -5.61 -2.32
CA ILE A 32 -21.55 -5.34 -1.73
C ILE A 32 -21.43 -4.09 -0.84
N PRO A 33 -22.34 -3.11 -0.96
CA PRO A 33 -22.37 -1.96 -0.07
C PRO A 33 -22.39 -2.39 1.40
N LEU A 34 -21.50 -1.81 2.18
CA LEU A 34 -21.29 -2.14 3.58
C LEU A 34 -22.58 -2.00 4.42
N GLN A 35 -23.02 -3.11 5.00
CA GLN A 35 -23.94 -3.09 6.14
C GLN A 35 -23.14 -2.94 7.44
N GLU A 36 -23.71 -2.29 8.47
CA GLU A 36 -23.00 -1.94 9.71
C GLU A 36 -22.29 -3.12 10.39
N HIS A 37 -22.89 -4.32 10.38
CA HIS A 37 -22.28 -5.51 10.96
C HIS A 37 -21.10 -6.05 10.15
N MET A 38 -21.07 -5.83 8.83
CA MET A 38 -19.97 -6.22 7.95
C MET A 38 -18.77 -5.28 8.11
N LEU A 39 -19.01 -4.03 8.52
CA LEU A 39 -17.96 -3.02 8.73
C LEU A 39 -16.95 -3.47 9.77
N ASN A 40 -17.41 -3.98 10.92
CA ASN A 40 -16.50 -4.45 11.97
C ASN A 40 -15.64 -5.64 11.51
N MET A 41 -16.24 -6.60 10.80
CA MET A 41 -15.52 -7.74 10.24
C MET A 41 -14.46 -7.28 9.22
N MET A 42 -14.81 -6.36 8.34
CA MET A 42 -13.90 -5.82 7.33
C MET A 42 -12.76 -5.01 7.94
N ILE A 43 -13.01 -4.21 8.98
CA ILE A 43 -11.97 -3.49 9.71
C ILE A 43 -11.00 -4.49 10.36
N THR A 44 -11.51 -5.53 11.00
CA THR A 44 -10.67 -6.58 11.59
C THR A 44 -9.84 -7.29 10.52
N GLN A 45 -10.45 -7.70 9.41
CA GLN A 45 -9.74 -8.39 8.33
C GLN A 45 -8.69 -7.50 7.67
N TYR A 46 -8.99 -6.21 7.49
CA TYR A 46 -8.04 -5.21 7.01
C TYR A 46 -6.85 -5.06 7.96
N GLY A 47 -7.11 -4.98 9.27
CA GLY A 47 -6.06 -4.94 10.30
C GLY A 47 -5.17 -6.19 10.27
N ASN A 48 -5.78 -7.38 10.23
CA ASN A 48 -5.07 -8.65 10.15
C ASN A 48 -4.24 -8.77 8.87
N SER A 49 -4.77 -8.31 7.74
CA SER A 49 -4.05 -8.36 6.47
C SER A 49 -2.80 -7.46 6.47
N LYS A 50 -2.86 -6.29 7.11
CA LYS A 50 -1.67 -5.45 7.32
C LYS A 50 -0.61 -6.16 8.16
N TRP A 51 -1.02 -6.84 9.23
CA TRP A 51 -0.09 -7.62 10.06
C TRP A 51 0.55 -8.76 9.28
N ASN A 52 -0.25 -9.50 8.50
CA ASN A 52 0.26 -10.58 7.65
C ASN A 52 1.30 -10.08 6.62
N VAL A 53 1.11 -8.88 6.05
CA VAL A 53 2.12 -8.24 5.18
C VAL A 53 3.43 -8.04 5.94
N VAL A 54 3.36 -7.41 7.12
CA VAL A 54 4.55 -7.10 7.93
C VAL A 54 5.26 -8.38 8.40
N ASP A 55 4.52 -9.37 8.87
CA ASP A 55 5.06 -10.65 9.32
C ASP A 55 5.77 -11.39 8.19
N LEU A 56 5.18 -11.44 6.99
CA LEU A 56 5.81 -12.04 5.81
C LEU A 56 7.12 -11.33 5.46
N LEU A 57 7.11 -10.00 5.39
CA LEU A 57 8.30 -9.22 5.02
C LEU A 57 9.42 -9.38 6.05
N ASN A 58 9.08 -9.34 7.35
CA ASN A 58 10.04 -9.56 8.42
C ASN A 58 10.60 -10.99 8.40
N ALA A 59 9.76 -12.01 8.16
CA ALA A 59 10.22 -13.38 8.03
C ALA A 59 11.22 -13.52 6.87
N GLN A 60 10.90 -12.94 5.72
CA GLN A 60 11.74 -13.05 4.52
C GLN A 60 13.06 -12.27 4.63
N TYR A 61 13.02 -11.04 5.17
CA TYR A 61 14.14 -10.10 5.07
C TYR A 61 14.82 -9.76 6.42
N SER A 62 14.42 -10.40 7.53
CA SER A 62 15.01 -10.14 8.86
C SER A 62 16.54 -10.25 8.93
N HIS A 63 17.16 -11.01 8.03
CA HIS A 63 18.61 -11.21 7.98
C HIS A 63 19.37 -10.07 7.27
N VAL A 64 18.67 -9.20 6.54
CA VAL A 64 19.24 -8.07 5.78
C VAL A 64 18.70 -6.71 6.22
N LEU A 65 17.54 -6.67 6.86
CA LEU A 65 16.97 -5.44 7.41
C LEU A 65 17.74 -4.99 8.66
N SER A 66 18.01 -3.68 8.77
CA SER A 66 18.59 -3.10 9.99
C SER A 66 17.62 -3.17 11.17
N ASP A 67 16.33 -2.97 10.88
CA ASP A 67 15.23 -2.94 11.83
C ASP A 67 14.02 -3.67 11.24
N LYS A 68 13.21 -4.28 12.10
CA LYS A 68 11.97 -4.93 11.68
C LYS A 68 10.90 -3.87 11.37
N PHE A 69 10.06 -4.18 10.40
CA PHE A 69 8.83 -3.43 10.17
C PHE A 69 7.85 -3.70 11.32
N ASP A 70 7.16 -2.66 11.80
CA ASP A 70 6.18 -2.73 12.88
C ASP A 70 5.04 -1.73 12.62
N LEU A 71 3.79 -2.22 12.55
CA LEU A 71 2.62 -1.36 12.33
C LEU A 71 2.42 -0.32 13.45
N TYR A 72 2.95 -0.57 14.66
CA TYR A 72 2.89 0.40 15.75
C TYR A 72 3.84 1.59 15.55
N ASN A 73 4.89 1.46 14.71
CA ASN A 73 5.82 2.56 14.42
C ASN A 73 5.11 3.80 13.85
N TRP A 74 4.02 3.60 13.11
CA TRP A 74 3.18 4.70 12.62
C TRP A 74 2.53 5.51 13.76
N LEU A 75 2.08 4.85 14.84
CA LEU A 75 1.49 5.54 16.01
C LEU A 75 2.53 6.34 16.80
N HIS A 76 3.79 5.91 16.76
CA HIS A 76 4.91 6.55 17.46
C HIS A 76 5.70 7.52 16.59
N TYR A 77 5.18 7.86 15.40
CA TYR A 77 5.81 8.77 14.46
C TYR A 77 7.22 8.36 14.02
N ASN A 78 7.53 7.05 13.99
CA ASN A 78 8.83 6.57 13.52
C ASN A 78 8.86 6.51 11.99
N GLU A 79 9.18 7.65 11.37
CA GLU A 79 9.21 7.84 9.90
C GLU A 79 10.25 6.97 9.16
N ASN A 80 11.14 6.28 9.88
CA ASN A 80 12.08 5.35 9.25
C ASN A 80 11.41 4.06 8.78
N ASP A 81 10.27 3.68 9.39
CA ASP A 81 9.48 2.52 8.96
C ASP A 81 8.47 2.91 7.88
N GLU A 82 8.99 3.11 6.67
CA GLU A 82 8.17 3.52 5.53
C GLU A 82 7.13 2.47 5.12
N VAL A 83 7.34 1.19 5.44
CA VAL A 83 6.36 0.13 5.18
C VAL A 83 5.12 0.32 6.06
N SER A 84 5.32 0.54 7.35
CA SER A 84 4.25 0.82 8.31
C SER A 84 3.45 2.06 7.92
N TYR A 85 4.13 3.13 7.53
CA TYR A 85 3.48 4.33 7.03
C TYR A 85 2.74 4.10 5.72
N PHE A 86 3.36 3.42 4.76
CA PHE A 86 2.73 3.12 3.48
C PHE A 86 1.43 2.33 3.66
N LEU A 87 1.44 1.27 4.46
CA LEU A 87 0.25 0.45 4.68
C LEU A 87 -0.90 1.23 5.33
N ASN A 88 -0.59 2.20 6.20
CA ASN A 88 -1.60 3.05 6.82
C ASN A 88 -2.09 4.18 5.89
N GLU A 89 -1.18 4.86 5.18
CA GLU A 89 -1.52 5.98 4.29
C GLU A 89 -2.17 5.50 2.97
N ALA A 90 -1.63 4.46 2.33
CA ALA A 90 -2.24 3.86 1.15
C ALA A 90 -3.61 3.28 1.48
N GLY A 91 -3.73 2.62 2.63
CA GLY A 91 -5.02 2.19 3.15
C GLY A 91 -6.00 3.34 3.34
N SER A 92 -5.59 4.45 3.97
CA SER A 92 -6.47 5.62 4.16
C SER A 92 -6.87 6.30 2.85
N ASN A 93 -5.97 6.38 1.86
CA ASN A 93 -6.31 6.94 0.55
C ASN A 93 -7.30 6.01 -0.20
N THR A 94 -7.04 4.72 -0.18
CA THR A 94 -7.92 3.69 -0.74
C THR A 94 -9.29 3.71 -0.06
N LEU A 95 -9.35 3.91 1.25
CA LEU A 95 -10.59 4.08 2.02
C LEU A 95 -11.41 5.31 1.61
N ASN A 96 -10.75 6.40 1.21
CA ASN A 96 -11.43 7.65 0.85
C ASN A 96 -12.06 7.62 -0.55
N TYR A 97 -11.62 6.70 -1.42
CA TYR A 97 -12.10 6.59 -2.81
C TYR A 97 -12.77 5.24 -3.12
N SER A 98 -12.65 4.24 -2.23
CA SER A 98 -13.36 2.96 -2.34
C SER A 98 -14.83 3.15 -1.98
N GLU A 99 -15.72 2.78 -2.91
CA GLU A 99 -17.17 2.70 -2.68
C GLU A 99 -17.53 1.71 -1.55
N PHE A 100 -16.60 0.80 -1.22
CA PHE A 100 -16.79 -0.29 -0.26
C PHE A 100 -16.13 -0.05 1.09
N GLY A 101 -15.58 1.15 1.34
CA GLY A 101 -15.10 1.55 2.68
C GLY A 101 -13.95 0.70 3.24
N ALA A 102 -13.23 -0.03 2.38
CA ALA A 102 -11.99 -0.77 2.68
C ALA A 102 -11.16 -0.99 1.40
N PRO A 103 -9.84 -1.22 1.51
CA PRO A 103 -9.06 -1.86 0.45
C PRO A 103 -9.57 -3.29 0.20
N HIS A 104 -9.54 -3.72 -1.05
CA HIS A 104 -9.90 -5.06 -1.47
C HIS A 104 -8.83 -6.10 -1.12
N ALA A 105 -7.58 -5.80 -1.41
CA ALA A 105 -6.47 -6.73 -1.23
C ALA A 105 -5.13 -6.03 -1.02
N PHE A 106 -4.22 -6.72 -0.34
CA PHE A 106 -2.80 -6.43 -0.34
C PHE A 106 -2.08 -7.45 -1.22
N ARG A 107 -1.17 -6.96 -2.05
CA ARG A 107 -0.40 -7.77 -3.01
C ARG A 107 1.07 -7.58 -2.76
N ILE A 108 1.84 -8.65 -2.71
CA ILE A 108 3.26 -8.59 -2.39
C ILE A 108 4.03 -9.41 -3.41
N TRP A 109 5.06 -8.79 -3.97
CA TRP A 109 6.03 -9.46 -4.84
C TRP A 109 7.39 -9.42 -4.16
N LEU A 110 7.98 -10.60 -3.94
CA LEU A 110 9.26 -10.74 -3.28
C LEU A 110 10.39 -10.87 -4.30
N GLY A 111 11.56 -10.35 -3.96
CA GLY A 111 12.71 -10.30 -4.85
C GLY A 111 14.02 -10.32 -4.08
N THR A 112 15.09 -10.63 -4.80
CA THR A 112 16.44 -10.73 -4.20
C THR A 112 17.03 -9.38 -3.79
N LYS A 113 16.49 -8.27 -4.31
CA LYS A 113 16.97 -6.89 -4.07
C LYS A 113 15.94 -6.02 -3.35
N GLY A 114 14.84 -6.61 -2.91
CA GLY A 114 13.74 -5.89 -2.28
C GLY A 114 12.39 -6.50 -2.63
N PHE A 115 11.34 -5.71 -2.46
CA PHE A 115 9.97 -6.17 -2.65
C PHE A 115 9.07 -5.04 -3.16
N VAL A 116 7.91 -5.42 -3.69
CA VAL A 116 6.83 -4.50 -4.03
C VAL A 116 5.61 -4.84 -3.19
N VAL A 117 5.00 -3.84 -2.56
CA VAL A 117 3.70 -3.96 -1.90
C VAL A 117 2.67 -3.14 -2.67
N GLY A 118 1.55 -3.74 -3.03
CA GLY A 118 0.39 -3.09 -3.64
C GLY A 118 -0.78 -3.08 -2.68
N VAL A 119 -1.47 -1.95 -2.58
CA VAL A 119 -2.76 -1.83 -1.89
C VAL A 119 -3.82 -1.55 -2.95
N GLN A 120 -4.75 -2.50 -3.13
CA GLN A 120 -5.79 -2.45 -4.17
C GLN A 120 -7.14 -2.04 -3.58
N GLN A 121 -7.90 -1.22 -4.30
CA GLN A 121 -9.36 -1.08 -4.18
C GLN A 121 -10.09 -1.71 -5.35
N ASN A 122 -11.36 -2.02 -5.11
CA ASN A 122 -12.34 -2.26 -6.15
C ASN A 122 -13.27 -1.05 -6.31
N GLY A 123 -14.00 -0.99 -7.41
CA GLY A 123 -14.86 0.14 -7.78
C GLY A 123 -14.13 1.21 -8.58
N GLN A 124 -14.61 2.46 -8.49
CA GLN A 124 -14.06 3.58 -9.24
C GLN A 124 -12.64 3.92 -8.77
N GLY A 125 -11.69 4.01 -9.71
CA GLY A 125 -10.34 4.49 -9.43
C GLY A 125 -10.29 6.00 -9.15
N PHE A 126 -9.12 6.51 -8.81
CA PHE A 126 -8.91 7.94 -8.59
C PHE A 126 -7.76 8.50 -9.43
N ASN A 127 -7.84 9.78 -9.78
CA ASN A 127 -6.77 10.44 -10.53
C ASN A 127 -5.62 10.85 -9.60
N ALA A 128 -4.63 9.97 -9.45
CA ALA A 128 -3.46 10.18 -8.59
C ALA A 128 -2.62 11.38 -9.04
N ARG A 129 -2.51 11.59 -10.35
CA ARG A 129 -1.78 12.73 -10.94
C ARG A 129 -2.42 14.05 -10.55
N GLU A 130 -3.73 14.17 -10.73
CA GLU A 130 -4.49 15.36 -10.39
C GLU A 130 -4.43 15.66 -8.89
N ILE A 131 -4.63 14.65 -8.03
CA ILE A 131 -4.53 14.80 -6.58
C ILE A 131 -3.14 15.33 -6.17
N HIS A 132 -2.08 14.80 -6.81
CA HIS A 132 -0.73 15.25 -6.54
C HIS A 132 -0.50 16.70 -6.97
N GLU A 133 -0.81 17.03 -8.22
CA GLU A 133 -0.57 18.34 -8.86
C GLU A 133 -1.39 19.44 -8.18
N LYS A 134 -2.66 19.19 -7.91
CA LYS A 134 -3.57 20.15 -7.26
C LYS A 134 -3.48 20.15 -5.74
N ARG A 135 -2.68 19.26 -5.14
CA ARG A 135 -2.52 19.08 -3.68
C ARG A 135 -3.85 18.93 -2.94
N ILE A 136 -4.77 18.14 -3.50
CA ILE A 136 -6.09 17.89 -2.91
C ILE A 136 -5.93 17.19 -1.55
N LYS A 137 -6.57 17.73 -0.51
CA LYS A 137 -6.58 17.19 0.86
C LYS A 137 -8.00 16.74 1.20
N SER A 138 -8.39 15.52 0.85
CA SER A 138 -9.64 14.94 1.36
C SER A 138 -9.34 14.17 2.66
N ASN A 139 -9.93 14.64 3.77
CA ASN A 139 -10.11 13.96 5.06
C ASN A 139 -8.88 13.42 5.82
N LYS A 140 -8.55 14.08 6.95
CA LYS A 140 -7.88 13.61 8.21
C LYS A 140 -6.71 12.59 8.18
N GLY A 141 -6.17 12.19 7.03
CA GLY A 141 -4.85 11.57 6.86
C GLY A 141 -3.85 12.56 6.24
N ALA A 142 -2.57 12.21 6.13
CA ALA A 142 -1.56 13.09 5.56
C ALA A 142 -1.71 13.30 4.04
N ALA A 143 -2.68 12.64 3.40
CA ALA A 143 -2.86 12.60 1.95
C ALA A 143 -1.57 12.10 1.25
N PHE A 144 -1.34 12.51 -0.01
CA PHE A 144 -0.12 12.21 -0.75
C PHE A 144 1.17 12.81 -0.12
N THR A 145 1.10 13.46 1.05
CA THR A 145 2.29 14.05 1.70
C THR A 145 3.32 12.99 2.06
N PHE A 146 2.89 11.85 2.61
CA PHE A 146 3.81 10.74 2.85
C PHE A 146 4.44 10.26 1.53
N PHE A 147 3.65 10.00 0.49
CA PHE A 147 4.18 9.55 -0.81
C PHE A 147 5.13 10.55 -1.50
N ARG A 148 5.03 11.84 -1.16
CA ARG A 148 5.95 12.88 -1.66
C ARG A 148 7.29 12.86 -0.92
N ASN A 149 7.31 12.38 0.32
CA ASN A 149 8.44 12.53 1.24
C ASN A 149 9.14 11.21 1.57
N CYS A 150 8.54 10.05 1.28
CA CYS A 150 9.20 8.77 1.51
C CYS A 150 10.45 8.61 0.63
N LYS A 151 11.34 7.71 1.00
CA LYS A 151 12.57 7.38 0.27
C LYS A 151 12.29 6.30 -0.78
N ASN A 152 11.36 5.39 -0.47
CA ASN A 152 10.93 4.32 -1.36
C ASN A 152 10.03 4.80 -2.49
N ILE A 153 10.06 4.10 -3.63
CA ILE A 153 9.34 4.54 -4.83
C ILE A 153 7.85 4.19 -4.71
N ILE A 154 6.99 5.19 -4.86
CA ILE A 154 5.53 5.01 -4.94
C ILE A 154 5.09 5.15 -6.39
N PHE A 155 4.28 4.21 -6.88
CA PHE A 155 3.74 4.24 -8.24
C PHE A 155 2.33 3.65 -8.29
N PHE A 156 1.70 3.67 -9.47
CA PHE A 156 0.28 3.34 -9.65
C PHE A 156 0.12 2.37 -10.82
N ASP A 157 -0.97 1.60 -10.81
CA ASP A 157 -1.35 0.76 -11.95
C ASP A 157 -1.76 1.61 -13.16
N ASN A 158 -2.54 2.65 -12.93
CA ASN A 158 -2.86 3.70 -13.89
C ASN A 158 -2.95 5.04 -13.15
N ALA A 159 -2.07 6.01 -13.43
CA ALA A 159 -2.03 7.26 -12.69
C ALA A 159 -3.29 8.14 -12.82
N ASP A 160 -4.06 7.98 -13.89
CA ASP A 160 -5.25 8.79 -14.15
C ASP A 160 -6.54 8.12 -13.63
N GLU A 161 -6.50 6.81 -13.39
CA GLU A 161 -7.60 6.00 -12.83
C GLU A 161 -7.03 4.92 -11.90
N ALA A 162 -6.31 5.34 -10.87
CA ALA A 162 -5.55 4.45 -9.99
C ALA A 162 -6.49 3.59 -9.16
N ARG A 163 -6.27 2.27 -9.20
CA ARG A 163 -6.94 1.29 -8.33
C ARG A 163 -5.96 0.57 -7.43
N ILE A 164 -4.68 0.60 -7.77
CA ILE A 164 -3.62 0.03 -6.96
C ILE A 164 -2.54 1.08 -6.74
N VAL A 165 -2.21 1.31 -5.47
CA VAL A 165 -1.03 2.09 -5.08
C VAL A 165 0.07 1.09 -4.73
N PHE A 166 1.23 1.25 -5.34
CA PHE A 166 2.39 0.41 -5.11
C PHE A 166 3.49 1.16 -4.37
N MET A 167 4.22 0.43 -3.54
CA MET A 167 5.53 0.83 -3.01
C MET A 167 6.58 -0.19 -3.45
N GLU A 168 7.62 0.25 -4.14
CA GLU A 168 8.86 -0.50 -4.35
C GLU A 168 9.84 -0.15 -3.24
N TYR A 169 10.21 -1.17 -2.46
CA TYR A 169 11.22 -1.10 -1.42
C TYR A 169 12.50 -1.79 -1.90
N LYS A 170 13.64 -1.12 -1.75
CA LYS A 170 14.96 -1.68 -2.06
C LYS A 170 15.77 -1.89 -0.78
N LEU A 171 16.40 -3.07 -0.69
CA LEU A 171 17.30 -3.44 0.41
C LEU A 171 18.69 -2.82 0.23
#